data_AF-A0A523NNU0-F1
#
_entry.id   AF-A0A523NNU0-F1
#
_cell.length_a   1.000
_cell.length_b   1.000
_cell.length_c   1.000
_cell.angle_alpha   90.00
_cell.angle_beta   90.00
_cell.angle_gamma   90.00
#
_symmetry.space_group_name_H-M   'P 1'
#
loop_
_entity.id
_entity.type
_entity.pdbx_description
1 polymer ?
#
loop_
_entity_poly.entity_id
_entity_poly.type
_entity_poly.pdbx_seq_one_letter_code
_entity_poly.pdbx_strand_id
1 'polypeptide(L)'
;MSQFNNVRKIRESKMMSKAELARKADVTVQTIDRIEKGNDCRLDTKRKVILALGYKLGDRSKIFGDLAETGTRKKKGLASRK
;
A
#
# COMPACT_ATOMS: atom_id res chain seq x y z
N MET A 1 -5.24 -17.48 5.98
CA MET A 1 -6.45 -16.87 5.38
C MET A 1 -6.00 -15.86 4.34
N SER A 2 -6.57 -15.86 3.13
CA SER A 2 -6.21 -14.88 2.09
C SER A 2 -6.87 -13.54 2.41
N GLN A 3 -6.07 -12.53 2.74
CA GLN A 3 -6.58 -11.19 3.01
C GLN A 3 -6.93 -10.51 1.66
N PHE A 4 -8.16 -10.04 1.53
CA PHE A 4 -8.58 -9.23 0.37
C PHE A 4 -7.73 -7.96 0.28
N ASN A 5 -6.98 -7.81 -0.81
CA ASN A 5 -6.13 -6.64 -1.07
C ASN A 5 -6.51 -5.96 -2.39
N ASN A 6 -6.29 -4.65 -2.45
CA ASN A 6 -6.55 -3.83 -3.65
C ASN A 6 -5.27 -3.55 -4.45
N VAL A 7 -4.14 -4.15 -4.07
CA VAL A 7 -2.81 -3.87 -4.65
C VAL A 7 -2.81 -4.09 -6.15
N ARG A 8 -3.39 -5.21 -6.62
CA ARG A 8 -3.48 -5.53 -8.05
C ARG A 8 -4.29 -4.48 -8.82
N LYS A 9 -5.46 -4.09 -8.29
CA LYS A 9 -6.32 -3.08 -8.92
C LYS A 9 -5.61 -1.74 -9.04
N ILE A 10 -4.97 -1.29 -7.96
CA ILE A 10 -4.24 -0.02 -7.93
C ILE A 10 -3.06 -0.07 -8.91
N ARG A 11 -2.35 -1.19 -8.97
CA ARG A 11 -1.24 -1.40 -9.92
C ARG A 11 -1.72 -1.28 -11.37
N GLU A 12 -2.83 -1.93 -11.70
CA GLU A 12 -3.45 -1.87 -13.04
C GLU A 12 -3.98 -0.46 -13.35
N SER A 13 -4.62 0.22 -12.40
CA SER A 13 -5.06 1.63 -12.57
C SER A 13 -3.90 2.60 -12.82
N LYS A 14 -2.70 2.29 -12.32
CA LYS A 14 -1.49 3.07 -12.55
C LYS A 14 -0.66 2.60 -13.76
N MET A 15 -1.16 1.65 -14.54
CA MET A 15 -0.45 1.04 -15.68
C MET A 15 0.97 0.57 -15.31
N MET A 16 1.17 0.08 -14.08
CA MET A 16 2.46 -0.43 -13.64
C MET A 16 2.54 -1.95 -13.79
N SER A 17 3.66 -2.46 -14.29
CA SER A 17 3.96 -3.90 -14.24
C SER A 17 4.36 -4.35 -12.83
N LYS A 18 4.28 -5.65 -12.54
CA LYS A 18 4.74 -6.22 -11.26
C LYS A 18 6.22 -5.92 -10.99
N ALA A 19 7.03 -5.97 -12.05
CA ALA A 19 8.46 -5.68 -11.99
C ALA A 19 8.76 -4.20 -11.74
N GLU A 20 7.97 -3.28 -12.28
CA GLU A 20 8.10 -1.85 -11.97
C GLU A 20 7.71 -1.52 -10.54
N LEU A 21 6.61 -2.11 -10.05
CA LEU A 21 6.21 -1.93 -8.65
C LEU A 21 7.30 -2.47 -7.70
N ALA A 22 7.86 -3.64 -8.02
CA ALA A 22 8.94 -4.26 -7.27
C ALA A 22 10.19 -3.36 -7.23
N ARG A 23 10.60 -2.81 -8.38
CA ARG A 23 11.73 -1.88 -8.48
C ARG A 23 11.50 -0.58 -7.71
N LYS A 24 10.30 0.00 -7.78
CA LYS A 24 9.97 1.24 -7.04
C LYS A 24 9.88 1.03 -5.53
N ALA A 25 9.51 -0.17 -5.10
CA ALA A 25 9.36 -0.51 -3.69
C ALA A 25 10.62 -1.17 -3.10
N ASP A 26 11.72 -1.32 -3.85
CA ASP A 26 12.92 -2.06 -3.40
C ASP A 26 12.60 -3.45 -2.84
N VAL A 27 11.76 -4.20 -3.55
CA VAL A 27 11.35 -5.55 -3.17
C VAL A 27 11.45 -6.50 -4.37
N THR A 28 11.42 -7.80 -4.10
CA THR A 28 11.41 -8.79 -5.18
C THR A 28 10.03 -8.91 -5.82
N VAL A 29 9.99 -9.30 -7.11
CA VAL A 29 8.74 -9.56 -7.84
C VAL A 29 7.92 -10.66 -7.14
N GLN A 30 8.56 -11.69 -6.61
CA GLN A 30 7.89 -12.74 -5.83
C GLN A 30 7.18 -12.18 -4.60
N THR A 31 7.76 -11.19 -3.94
CA THR A 31 7.14 -10.55 -2.78
C THR A 31 5.85 -9.83 -3.18
N ILE A 32 5.86 -9.11 -4.30
CA ILE A 32 4.65 -8.48 -4.86
C ILE A 32 3.60 -9.53 -5.23
N ASP A 33 3.99 -10.64 -5.87
CA ASP A 33 3.05 -11.73 -6.21
C ASP A 33 2.40 -12.35 -4.96
N ARG A 34 3.17 -12.55 -3.88
CA ARG A 34 2.61 -13.04 -2.61
C ARG A 34 1.65 -12.04 -1.99
N ILE A 35 1.98 -10.75 -2.07
CA ILE A 35 1.12 -9.66 -1.58
C ILE A 35 -0.18 -9.61 -2.36
N GLU A 36 -0.14 -9.67 -3.70
CA GLU A 36 -1.35 -9.68 -4.54
C GLU A 36 -2.23 -10.91 -4.25
N LYS A 37 -1.65 -12.04 -3.84
CA LYS A 37 -2.37 -13.25 -3.38
C LYS A 37 -2.95 -13.14 -1.96
N GLY A 38 -2.66 -12.06 -1.23
CA GLY A 38 -3.18 -11.83 0.12
C GLY A 38 -2.38 -12.51 1.23
N ASN A 39 -1.09 -12.80 1.00
CA ASN A 39 -0.18 -13.25 2.06
C ASN A 39 0.32 -12.08 2.90
N ASP A 40 0.57 -12.35 4.18
CA ASP A 40 1.23 -11.41 5.06
C ASP A 40 2.67 -11.12 4.63
N CYS A 41 3.04 -9.85 4.78
CA CYS A 41 4.39 -9.36 4.53
C CYS A 41 4.82 -8.45 5.69
N ARG A 42 6.14 -8.27 5.83
CA ARG A 42 6.70 -7.41 6.87
C ARG A 42 6.17 -5.98 6.73
N LEU A 43 6.00 -5.31 7.88
CA LEU A 43 5.55 -3.91 7.91
C LEU A 43 6.46 -2.99 7.08
N ASP A 44 7.77 -3.26 7.04
CA ASP A 44 8.73 -2.55 6.20
C ASP A 44 8.36 -2.64 4.71
N THR A 45 8.05 -3.85 4.24
CA THR A 45 7.61 -4.12 2.87
C THR A 45 6.28 -3.42 2.57
N LYS A 46 5.31 -3.48 3.49
CA LYS A 46 4.03 -2.75 3.33
C LYS A 46 4.28 -1.25 3.15
N ARG A 47 5.16 -0.64 3.97
CA ARG A 47 5.51 0.79 3.87
C ARG A 47 6.14 1.13 2.52
N LYS A 48 7.11 0.35 2.06
CA LYS A 48 7.76 0.54 0.76
C LYS A 48 6.78 0.45 -0.41
N VAL A 49 5.89 -0.54 -0.40
CA VAL A 49 4.87 -0.70 -1.45
C VAL A 49 3.89 0.48 -1.46
N ILE A 50 3.46 0.99 -0.29
CA ILE A 50 2.58 2.17 -0.20
C ILE A 50 3.24 3.39 -0.83
N LEU A 51 4.52 3.63 -0.52
CA LEU A 51 5.29 4.75 -1.07
C LEU A 51 5.51 4.60 -2.58
N ALA A 52 5.81 3.39 -3.06
CA ALA A 52 5.97 3.09 -4.49
C ALA A 52 4.66 3.29 -5.28
N LEU A 53 3.52 2.99 -4.65
CA LEU A 53 2.20 3.29 -5.18
C LEU A 53 1.84 4.78 -5.05
N GLY A 54 2.70 5.63 -4.48
CA GLY A 54 2.46 7.08 -4.34
C GLY A 54 1.35 7.43 -3.36
N TYR A 55 1.09 6.56 -2.37
CA TYR A 55 0.14 6.83 -1.30
C TYR A 55 0.87 7.20 -0.01
N LYS A 56 0.12 7.77 0.94
CA LYS A 56 0.63 8.04 2.28
C LYS A 56 0.52 6.78 3.13
N LEU A 57 1.41 6.65 4.11
CA LEU A 57 1.40 5.53 5.08
C LEU A 57 0.03 5.34 5.77
N GLY A 58 -0.75 6.41 5.90
CA GLY A 58 -2.12 6.38 6.44
C GLY A 58 -3.17 5.73 5.53
N ASP A 59 -2.90 5.59 4.23
CA ASP A 59 -3.81 4.92 3.28
C ASP A 59 -3.57 3.40 3.22
N ARG A 60 -2.76 2.83 4.11
CA ARG A 60 -2.46 1.39 4.15
C ARG A 60 -3.72 0.53 4.17
N SER A 61 -4.76 0.92 4.91
CA SER A 61 -6.00 0.17 5.03
C SER A 61 -6.82 0.18 3.73
N LYS A 62 -6.66 1.19 2.87
CA LYS A 62 -7.30 1.18 1.54
C LYS A 62 -6.60 0.22 0.57
N ILE A 63 -5.28 0.06 0.73
CA ILE A 63 -4.44 -0.74 -0.17
C ILE A 63 -4.49 -2.22 0.22
N PHE A 64 -4.30 -2.52 1.51
CA PHE A 64 -4.20 -3.89 2.03
C PHE A 64 -5.48 -4.41 2.70
N GLY A 65 -6.50 -3.58 2.90
CA GLY A 65 -7.77 -4.02 3.52
C GLY A 65 -7.66 -4.36 5.02
N ASP A 66 -6.46 -4.26 5.60
CA ASP A 66 -6.21 -4.52 7.02
C ASP A 66 -6.98 -3.53 7.92
N LEU A 67 -7.99 -4.06 8.60
CA LEU A 67 -8.73 -3.41 9.70
C LEU A 67 -7.95 -3.42 11.03
N ALA A 68 -6.73 -3.97 11.06
CA ALA A 68 -5.91 -4.02 12.27
C ALA A 68 -5.06 -2.75 12.44
N GLU A 69 -5.14 -2.19 13.63
CA GLU A 69 -4.76 -0.83 14.05
C GLU A 69 -3.26 -0.46 13.97
N THR A 70 -3.00 0.86 13.94
CA THR A 70 -2.17 1.64 14.90
C THR A 70 -1.60 2.92 14.25
N GLY A 71 -2.07 4.07 14.76
CA GLY A 71 -1.32 5.33 14.92
C GLY A 71 -0.70 6.04 13.71
N THR A 72 -1.31 7.13 13.23
CA THR A 72 -0.81 8.50 13.44
C THR A 72 -1.66 9.58 12.73
N ARG A 73 -2.28 10.43 13.56
CA ARG A 73 -2.72 11.83 13.36
C ARG A 73 -3.34 12.22 12.02
N LYS A 74 -4.68 12.25 12.00
CA LYS A 74 -5.46 13.27 11.28
C LYS A 74 -4.92 14.66 11.67
N LYS A 75 -4.20 15.35 10.79
CA LYS A 75 -4.26 16.82 10.76
C LYS A 75 -5.45 17.19 9.87
N LYS A 76 -6.65 17.19 10.48
CA LYS A 76 -7.77 18.01 9.98
C LYS A 76 -7.49 19.44 10.46
N GLY A 77 -7.56 20.41 9.56
CA GLY A 77 -7.49 21.82 9.93
C GLY A 77 -7.02 22.74 8.80
N LEU A 78 -7.67 22.69 7.64
CA LEU A 78 -7.67 23.86 6.75
C LEU A 78 -9.08 24.46 6.84
N ALA A 79 -9.26 25.41 7.76
CA ALA A 79 -10.41 26.31 7.79
C ALA A 79 -10.14 27.48 8.74
N SER A 80 -9.82 28.64 8.16
CA SER A 80 -10.25 30.01 8.52
C SER A 80 -9.51 30.92 7.54
N ARG A 81 -10.09 31.43 6.45
CA ARG A 81 -11.17 32.43 6.39
C ARG A 81 -10.96 33.55 7.42
N LYS A 82 -10.15 34.54 7.08
CA LYS A 82 -10.58 35.95 6.99
C LYS A 82 -9.56 36.72 6.18
#